data_AF-A0A7X3VLC2-F1
#
_entry.id   AF-A0A7X3VLC2-F1
#
_cell.length_a   1.000
_cell.length_b   1.000
_cell.length_c   1.000
_cell.angle_alpha   90.00
_cell.angle_beta   90.00
_cell.angle_gamma   90.00
#
_symmetry.space_group_name_H-M   'P 1'
#
loop_
_entity.id
_entity.type
_entity.pdbx_description
1 polymer ?
#
loop_
_entity_poly.entity_id
_entity_poly.type
_entity_poly.pdbx_seq_one_letter_code
_entity_poly.pdbx_strand_id
1 'polypeptide(L)'
;MNENFINVWVLNTELDRTPKKPERIAYRQQQGFNLIDKTLPLAQTIMKGWKKHSPADSLVISPKLELMGRLPVNERTPPYNGAKGYLLFLQDALGGKLPGFREDTSTHWNTLLETAVESGAIKDDGLNVVLTDEHAEKEILSVFRTSDTDAQNYTVVEIDATPFKDGGVLMIDVWVGEAEVSGSFDLFAGDTTELVPDNALASARDIPTNQKEVIKYRFDRGRVFKLGVIGNASEKGKINGFLAKISVESAFVKNEGN
;
A
#
# COMPACT_ATOMS: atom_id res chain seq x y z
N MET A 1 -19.45 -22.63 7.52
CA MET A 1 -19.24 -23.23 6.18
C MET A 1 -20.26 -24.35 6.04
N ASN A 2 -21.26 -24.30 5.16
CA ASN A 2 -21.68 -23.33 4.14
C ASN A 2 -23.20 -23.61 3.89
N GLU A 3 -23.94 -22.82 3.11
CA GLU A 3 -25.12 -23.39 2.42
C GLU A 3 -24.93 -23.69 0.93
N ASN A 4 -24.24 -22.88 0.11
CA ASN A 4 -23.94 -23.23 -1.30
C ASN A 4 -22.51 -22.87 -1.80
N PHE A 5 -21.47 -23.63 -1.38
CA PHE A 5 -20.11 -23.60 -1.89
C PHE A 5 -20.09 -24.56 -3.06
N ILE A 6 -20.07 -24.03 -4.26
CA ILE A 6 -20.04 -24.82 -5.48
C ILE A 6 -18.61 -24.79 -6.00
N ASN A 7 -17.93 -25.94 -5.94
CA ASN A 7 -16.65 -26.11 -6.61
C ASN A 7 -16.93 -26.47 -8.07
N VAL A 8 -16.69 -25.53 -8.98
CA VAL A 8 -16.89 -25.73 -10.43
C VAL A 8 -15.55 -25.60 -11.15
N TRP A 9 -15.31 -26.51 -12.07
CA TRP A 9 -14.20 -26.43 -13.01
C TRP A 9 -14.67 -25.81 -14.32
N VAL A 10 -14.16 -24.63 -14.65
CA VAL A 10 -14.43 -23.97 -15.93
C VAL A 10 -13.22 -24.12 -16.84
N LEU A 11 -13.45 -24.58 -18.06
CA LEU A 11 -12.37 -24.80 -19.02
C LEU A 11 -11.87 -23.48 -19.60
N ASN A 12 -10.54 -23.31 -19.60
CA ASN A 12 -9.84 -22.13 -20.12
C ASN A 12 -10.23 -21.75 -21.56
N THR A 13 -10.65 -22.72 -22.37
CA THR A 13 -11.02 -22.49 -23.78
C THR A 13 -12.42 -21.94 -23.97
N GLU A 14 -13.31 -22.04 -22.98
CA GLU A 14 -14.71 -21.62 -23.13
C GLU A 14 -14.92 -20.13 -22.83
N LEU A 15 -14.04 -19.49 -22.04
CA LEU A 15 -14.09 -18.04 -21.81
C LEU A 15 -12.85 -17.28 -22.35
N ASP A 16 -12.25 -17.78 -23.44
CA ASP A 16 -11.17 -17.10 -24.20
C ASP A 16 -9.86 -16.82 -23.44
N ARG A 17 -9.57 -17.57 -22.38
CA ARG A 17 -8.31 -17.39 -21.61
C ARG A 17 -7.05 -17.67 -22.43
N THR A 18 -7.19 -18.50 -23.47
CA THR A 18 -6.10 -18.88 -24.38
C THR A 18 -6.46 -18.40 -25.78
N PRO A 19 -5.50 -17.87 -26.57
CA PRO A 19 -5.73 -17.60 -27.99
C PRO A 19 -6.27 -18.89 -28.62
N LYS A 20 -7.43 -18.76 -29.26
CA LYS A 20 -8.30 -19.84 -29.75
C LYS A 20 -7.47 -21.02 -30.30
N LYS A 21 -7.77 -22.25 -29.85
CA LYS A 21 -7.68 -23.43 -30.72
C LYS A 21 -9.10 -23.69 -31.24
N PRO A 22 -9.52 -23.10 -32.38
CA PRO A 22 -10.88 -23.26 -32.94
C PRO A 22 -11.31 -24.73 -33.02
N GLU A 23 -10.35 -25.62 -33.25
CA GLU A 23 -10.49 -27.08 -33.28
C GLU A 23 -11.11 -27.65 -31.99
N ARG A 24 -10.74 -27.15 -30.81
CA ARG A 24 -11.23 -27.67 -29.53
C ARG A 24 -12.67 -27.23 -29.23
N ILE A 25 -13.04 -26.03 -29.68
CA ILE A 25 -14.41 -25.51 -29.57
C ILE A 25 -15.32 -26.28 -30.53
N ALA A 26 -14.88 -26.45 -31.79
CA ALA A 26 -15.61 -27.22 -32.80
C ALA A 26 -15.81 -28.69 -32.37
N TYR A 27 -14.78 -29.33 -31.82
CA TYR A 27 -14.88 -30.70 -31.29
C TYR A 27 -15.93 -30.81 -30.17
N ARG A 28 -16.01 -29.85 -29.24
CA ARG A 28 -17.00 -29.88 -28.15
C ARG A 28 -18.44 -29.66 -28.65
N GLN A 29 -18.62 -28.79 -29.64
CA GLN A 29 -19.93 -28.59 -30.27
C GLN A 29 -20.41 -29.86 -30.99
N GLN A 30 -19.50 -30.59 -31.66
CA GLN A 30 -19.82 -31.91 -32.24
C GLN A 30 -20.23 -32.96 -31.20
N GLN A 31 -19.74 -32.82 -29.97
CA GLN A 31 -20.11 -33.69 -28.83
C GLN A 31 -21.40 -33.21 -28.11
N GLY A 32 -22.10 -32.21 -28.64
CA GLY A 32 -23.37 -31.72 -28.10
C GLY A 32 -23.26 -30.78 -26.89
N PHE A 33 -22.06 -30.24 -26.60
CA PHE A 33 -21.89 -29.26 -25.53
C PHE A 33 -22.32 -27.86 -25.96
N ASN A 34 -23.14 -27.20 -25.13
CA ASN A 34 -23.45 -25.79 -25.29
C ASN A 34 -22.27 -24.92 -24.88
N LEU A 35 -22.00 -23.86 -25.64
CA LEU A 35 -21.01 -22.86 -25.25
C LEU A 35 -21.51 -22.09 -24.02
N ILE A 36 -20.58 -21.71 -23.15
CA ILE A 36 -20.90 -20.83 -22.03
C ILE A 36 -21.24 -19.45 -22.60
N ASP A 37 -22.42 -18.94 -22.25
CA ASP A 37 -22.77 -17.55 -22.52
C ASP A 37 -21.92 -16.63 -21.64
N LYS A 38 -20.97 -15.96 -22.29
CA LYS A 38 -20.01 -15.06 -21.64
C LYS A 38 -20.69 -13.80 -21.09
N THR A 39 -21.90 -13.47 -21.53
CA THR A 39 -22.64 -12.31 -21.02
C THR A 39 -23.25 -12.56 -19.65
N LEU A 40 -23.30 -13.82 -19.19
CA LEU A 40 -23.81 -14.16 -17.86
C LEU A 40 -22.94 -13.49 -16.76
N PRO A 41 -23.57 -12.90 -15.73
CA PRO A 41 -22.84 -12.22 -14.64
C PRO A 41 -21.76 -13.08 -13.97
N LEU A 42 -22.02 -14.39 -13.78
CA LEU A 42 -21.04 -15.32 -13.23
C LEU A 42 -19.85 -15.53 -14.19
N ALA A 43 -20.10 -15.65 -15.50
CA ALA A 43 -19.05 -15.81 -16.50
C ALA A 43 -18.15 -14.57 -16.55
N GLN A 44 -18.73 -13.37 -16.53
CA GLN A 44 -18.00 -12.10 -16.45
C GLN A 44 -17.13 -12.01 -15.18
N THR A 45 -17.68 -12.43 -14.04
CA THR A 45 -16.95 -12.42 -12.75
C THR A 45 -15.76 -13.39 -12.78
N ILE A 46 -15.94 -14.57 -13.35
CA ILE A 46 -14.87 -15.55 -13.54
C ILE A 46 -13.78 -14.99 -14.47
N MET A 47 -14.17 -14.40 -15.61
CA MET A 47 -13.24 -13.79 -16.56
C MET A 47 -12.43 -12.64 -15.94
N LYS A 48 -13.05 -11.83 -15.07
CA LYS A 48 -12.39 -10.74 -14.33
C LYS A 48 -11.30 -11.25 -13.40
N GLY A 49 -11.47 -12.44 -12.81
CA GLY A 49 -10.55 -12.99 -11.82
C GLY A 49 -9.33 -13.70 -12.39
N TRP A 50 -9.30 -13.95 -13.70
CA TRP A 50 -8.27 -14.77 -14.29
C TRP A 50 -6.95 -14.06 -14.46
N LYS A 51 -5.86 -14.80 -14.21
CA LYS A 51 -4.54 -14.34 -14.59
C LYS A 51 -4.14 -14.84 -15.97
N LYS A 52 -3.73 -13.91 -16.84
CA LYS A 52 -3.15 -14.22 -18.14
C LYS A 52 -2.01 -15.23 -17.99
N HIS A 53 -1.95 -16.22 -18.88
CA HIS A 53 -0.94 -17.30 -18.89
C HIS A 53 -0.95 -18.31 -17.72
N SER A 54 -1.80 -18.15 -16.69
CA SER A 54 -1.97 -19.22 -15.71
C SER A 54 -2.83 -20.37 -16.28
N PRO A 55 -2.43 -21.64 -16.08
CA PRO A 55 -3.13 -22.79 -16.63
C PRO A 55 -4.36 -23.20 -15.82
N ALA A 56 -4.48 -22.75 -14.56
CA ALA A 56 -5.66 -22.95 -13.73
C ALA A 56 -5.66 -21.92 -12.59
N ASP A 57 -6.82 -21.34 -12.27
CA ASP A 57 -6.98 -20.46 -11.11
C ASP A 57 -8.06 -20.97 -10.18
N SER A 58 -7.84 -20.80 -8.88
CA SER A 58 -8.89 -20.92 -7.88
C SER A 58 -9.47 -19.55 -7.62
N LEU A 59 -10.79 -19.41 -7.75
CA LEU A 59 -11.51 -18.16 -7.46
C LEU A 59 -12.49 -18.40 -6.31
N VAL A 60 -12.65 -17.40 -5.45
CA VAL A 60 -13.74 -17.36 -4.45
C VAL A 60 -14.69 -16.27 -4.88
N ILE A 61 -15.97 -16.59 -5.07
CA ILE A 61 -17.00 -15.66 -5.56
C ILE A 61 -18.18 -15.68 -4.57
N SER A 62 -18.68 -14.51 -4.19
CA SER A 62 -19.82 -14.36 -3.28
C SER A 62 -21.14 -14.73 -3.98
N PRO A 63 -22.24 -14.99 -3.24
CA PRO A 63 -23.57 -15.16 -3.83
C PRO A 63 -24.06 -13.95 -4.64
N LYS A 64 -23.52 -12.76 -4.36
CA LYS A 64 -23.77 -11.52 -5.13
C LYS A 64 -22.89 -11.39 -6.37
N LEU A 65 -22.13 -12.45 -6.70
CA LEU A 65 -21.19 -12.51 -7.81
C LEU A 65 -20.03 -11.50 -7.67
N GLU A 66 -19.62 -11.24 -6.43
CA GLU A 66 -18.43 -10.44 -6.15
C GLU A 66 -17.22 -11.37 -6.04
N LEU A 67 -16.12 -11.03 -6.70
CA LEU A 67 -14.90 -11.82 -6.60
C LEU A 67 -14.17 -11.49 -5.28
N MET A 68 -14.01 -12.50 -4.42
CA MET A 68 -13.50 -12.39 -3.05
C MET A 68 -12.08 -12.94 -2.88
N GLY A 69 -11.56 -13.66 -3.85
CA GLY A 69 -10.15 -14.07 -3.88
C GLY A 69 -9.77 -14.72 -5.20
N ARG A 70 -8.50 -14.61 -5.57
CA ARG A 70 -7.92 -15.34 -6.71
C ARG A 70 -6.62 -16.02 -6.30
N LEU A 71 -6.38 -17.24 -6.77
CA LEU A 71 -5.15 -17.97 -6.52
C LEU A 71 -4.76 -18.73 -7.79
N PRO A 72 -3.97 -18.11 -8.67
CA PRO A 72 -3.41 -18.78 -9.84
C PRO A 72 -2.50 -19.91 -9.43
N VAL A 73 -2.58 -21.07 -10.09
CA VAL A 73 -1.82 -22.26 -9.70
C VAL A 73 -0.31 -22.02 -9.77
N ASN A 74 0.15 -21.20 -10.71
CA ASN A 74 1.55 -20.83 -10.87
C ASN A 74 2.05 -19.83 -9.82
N GLU A 75 1.14 -19.24 -9.04
CA GLU A 75 1.43 -18.24 -7.99
C GLU A 75 1.14 -18.75 -6.58
N ARG A 76 0.98 -20.07 -6.44
CA ARG A 76 0.87 -20.71 -5.13
C ARG A 76 2.21 -20.69 -4.41
N THR A 77 2.59 -19.52 -3.94
CA THR A 77 3.73 -19.25 -3.08
C THR A 77 3.26 -19.17 -1.62
N PRO A 78 4.18 -19.30 -0.64
CA PRO A 78 3.85 -19.01 0.75
C PRO A 78 3.18 -17.62 0.89
N PRO A 79 2.11 -17.49 1.68
CA PRO A 79 1.59 -18.49 2.61
C PRO A 79 0.54 -19.45 2.02
N TYR A 80 0.20 -19.32 0.73
CA TYR A 80 -0.93 -20.04 0.08
C TYR A 80 -0.52 -21.32 -0.67
N ASN A 81 0.66 -21.88 -0.38
CA ASN A 81 1.14 -23.12 -0.99
C ASN A 81 0.64 -24.38 -0.26
N GLY A 82 0.37 -25.44 -1.02
CA GLY A 82 -0.12 -26.72 -0.50
C GLY A 82 -1.54 -26.68 0.09
N ALA A 83 -1.97 -27.77 0.71
CA ALA A 83 -3.33 -27.90 1.22
C ALA A 83 -3.64 -26.92 2.37
N LYS A 84 -2.67 -26.71 3.27
CA LYS A 84 -2.80 -25.73 4.38
C LYS A 84 -2.89 -24.30 3.85
N GLY A 85 -2.05 -23.95 2.87
CA GLY A 85 -2.10 -22.63 2.25
C GLY A 85 -3.39 -22.39 1.46
N TYR A 86 -3.93 -23.42 0.79
CA TYR A 86 -5.25 -23.31 0.15
C TYR A 86 -6.38 -23.09 1.16
N LEU A 87 -6.34 -23.79 2.31
CA LEU A 87 -7.31 -23.54 3.39
C LEU A 87 -7.20 -22.11 3.92
N LEU A 88 -5.98 -21.59 4.13
CA LEU A 88 -5.76 -20.22 4.55
C LEU A 88 -6.30 -19.22 3.51
N PHE A 89 -6.06 -19.45 2.21
CA PHE A 89 -6.64 -18.66 1.12
C PHE A 89 -8.17 -18.60 1.20
N LEU A 90 -8.83 -19.73 1.44
CA LEU A 90 -10.28 -19.78 1.62
C LEU A 90 -10.73 -18.99 2.86
N GLN A 91 -10.03 -19.14 3.98
CA GLN A 91 -10.34 -18.42 5.22
C GLN A 91 -10.19 -16.90 5.05
N ASP A 92 -9.12 -16.45 4.41
CA ASP A 92 -8.85 -15.04 4.17
C ASP A 92 -9.84 -14.44 3.17
N ALA A 93 -10.18 -15.16 2.09
CA ALA A 93 -11.20 -14.72 1.15
C ALA A 93 -12.57 -14.58 1.82
N LEU A 94 -13.01 -15.60 2.55
CA LEU A 94 -14.29 -15.58 3.28
C LEU A 94 -14.30 -14.58 4.44
N GLY A 95 -13.14 -14.25 5.00
CA GLY A 95 -12.95 -13.18 5.98
C GLY A 95 -12.87 -11.77 5.37
N GLY A 96 -13.04 -11.62 4.05
CA GLY A 96 -13.07 -10.33 3.36
C GLY A 96 -11.70 -9.71 3.07
N LYS A 97 -10.61 -10.48 3.20
CA LYS A 97 -9.24 -9.97 3.03
C LYS A 97 -8.75 -9.91 1.57
N LEU A 98 -9.56 -10.38 0.61
CA LEU A 98 -9.29 -10.31 -0.83
C LEU A 98 -7.91 -10.88 -1.27
N PRO A 99 -7.56 -12.12 -0.90
CA PRO A 99 -6.26 -12.69 -1.23
C PRO A 99 -6.04 -12.85 -2.74
N GLY A 100 -4.79 -12.63 -3.16
CA GLY A 100 -4.30 -12.74 -4.53
C GLY A 100 -4.76 -11.63 -5.48
N PHE A 101 -5.59 -10.69 -5.05
CA PHE A 101 -5.84 -9.44 -5.77
C PHE A 101 -4.70 -8.42 -5.69
N ARG A 102 -3.66 -8.75 -4.93
CA ARG A 102 -2.36 -8.07 -5.01
C ARG A 102 -1.74 -8.48 -6.34
N GLU A 103 -1.98 -7.67 -7.38
CA GLU A 103 -1.27 -7.80 -8.65
C GLU A 103 0.24 -7.56 -8.42
N ASP A 104 1.12 -8.03 -9.30
CA ASP A 104 2.51 -7.58 -9.35
C ASP A 104 2.50 -6.06 -9.57
N THR A 105 2.43 -5.32 -8.47
CA THR A 105 2.04 -3.91 -8.46
C THR A 105 3.25 -2.98 -8.53
N SER A 106 4.45 -3.53 -8.65
CA SER A 106 5.67 -2.76 -8.79
C SER A 106 5.66 -1.78 -9.96
N THR A 107 5.12 -2.21 -11.10
CA THR A 107 5.11 -1.41 -12.32
C THR A 107 3.88 -0.50 -12.47
N HIS A 108 2.85 -0.63 -11.62
CA HIS A 108 1.64 0.20 -11.71
C HIS A 108 1.47 1.19 -10.55
N TRP A 109 2.10 0.95 -9.39
CA TRP A 109 2.06 1.92 -8.29
C TRP A 109 2.70 3.25 -8.65
N ASN A 110 3.85 3.24 -9.34
CA ASN A 110 4.49 4.49 -9.74
C ASN A 110 3.57 5.33 -10.64
N THR A 111 3.00 4.73 -11.69
CA THR A 111 2.09 5.43 -12.60
C THR A 111 0.78 5.86 -11.92
N LEU A 112 0.22 5.04 -11.02
CA LEU A 112 -0.97 5.40 -10.25
C LEU A 112 -0.69 6.55 -9.26
N LEU A 113 0.45 6.52 -8.57
CA LEU A 113 0.88 7.57 -7.66
C LEU A 113 1.24 8.86 -8.41
N GLU A 114 1.92 8.76 -9.54
CA GLU A 114 2.16 9.89 -10.46
C GLU A 114 0.85 10.51 -10.90
N THR A 115 -0.09 9.70 -11.40
CA THR A 115 -1.42 10.17 -11.80
C THR A 115 -2.16 10.81 -10.62
N ALA A 116 -2.06 10.23 -9.41
CA ALA A 116 -2.71 10.77 -8.21
C ALA A 116 -2.09 12.10 -7.75
N VAL A 117 -0.77 12.28 -7.90
CA VAL A 117 -0.08 13.54 -7.63
C VAL A 117 -0.42 14.58 -8.70
N GLU A 118 -0.33 14.23 -9.99
CA GLU A 118 -0.62 15.11 -11.12
C GLU A 118 -2.09 15.57 -11.17
N SER A 119 -3.02 14.68 -10.82
CA SER A 119 -4.44 15.01 -10.71
C SER A 119 -4.78 15.82 -9.45
N GLY A 120 -3.82 15.99 -8.53
CA GLY A 120 -4.03 16.65 -7.23
C GLY A 120 -4.92 15.84 -6.28
N ALA A 121 -5.11 14.54 -6.51
CA ALA A 121 -5.76 13.64 -5.57
C ALA A 121 -4.93 13.48 -4.29
N ILE A 122 -3.60 13.51 -4.42
CA ILE A 122 -2.66 13.74 -3.32
C ILE A 122 -2.26 15.21 -3.41
N LYS A 123 -2.80 16.04 -2.53
CA LYS A 123 -2.43 17.45 -2.47
C LYS A 123 -1.22 17.63 -1.57
N ASP A 124 -0.18 18.30 -2.08
CA ASP A 124 0.99 18.72 -1.30
C ASP A 124 0.67 19.86 -0.30
N ASP A 125 -0.57 20.36 -0.26
CA ASP A 125 -1.03 21.35 0.73
C ASP A 125 -1.08 20.81 2.17
N GLY A 126 -1.05 19.48 2.34
CA GLY A 126 -1.02 18.78 3.62
C GLY A 126 0.36 18.66 4.29
N LEU A 127 1.44 19.11 3.63
CA LEU A 127 2.80 18.99 4.15
C LEU A 127 3.17 20.05 5.21
N ASN A 128 2.21 20.91 5.58
CA ASN A 128 2.36 21.83 6.69
C ASN A 128 1.53 21.35 7.90
N VAL A 129 2.23 21.09 9.00
CA VAL A 129 1.64 20.68 10.28
C VAL A 129 1.82 21.80 11.28
N VAL A 130 0.71 22.31 11.81
CA VAL A 130 0.72 23.24 12.95
C VAL A 130 0.15 22.47 14.13
N LEU A 131 0.95 22.32 15.18
CA LEU A 131 0.56 21.64 16.41
C LEU A 131 0.30 22.68 17.50
N THR A 132 -0.83 22.56 18.18
CA THR A 132 -1.20 23.40 19.33
C THR A 132 -1.52 22.51 20.54
N ASP A 133 -1.73 23.09 21.71
CA ASP A 133 -2.14 22.31 22.88
C ASP A 133 -3.51 21.62 22.67
N GLU A 134 -4.42 22.24 21.90
CA GLU A 134 -5.74 21.67 21.57
C GLU A 134 -5.67 20.62 20.45
N HIS A 135 -4.71 20.76 19.55
CA HIS A 135 -4.48 19.87 18.41
C HIS A 135 -3.00 19.46 18.38
N ALA A 136 -2.60 18.72 19.41
CA ALA A 136 -1.22 18.29 19.59
C ALA A 136 -0.84 17.12 18.67
N GLU A 137 -1.70 16.75 17.73
CA GLU A 137 -1.55 15.61 16.84
C GLU A 137 -2.15 15.91 15.46
N LYS A 138 -1.47 15.46 14.39
CA LYS A 138 -1.96 15.51 13.02
C LYS A 138 -1.43 14.34 12.19
N GLU A 139 -2.28 13.81 11.31
CA GLU A 139 -1.91 12.80 10.34
C GLU A 139 -1.67 13.41 8.96
N ILE A 140 -0.68 12.89 8.24
CA ILE A 140 -0.34 13.25 6.86
C ILE A 140 -0.19 11.98 6.04
N LEU A 141 -0.88 11.92 4.91
CA LEU A 141 -0.66 10.93 3.88
C LEU A 141 -0.02 11.62 2.67
N SER A 142 1.16 11.19 2.27
CA SER A 142 1.84 11.72 1.08
C SER A 142 2.73 10.64 0.45
N VAL A 143 3.57 11.02 -0.51
CA VAL A 143 4.48 10.15 -1.25
C VAL A 143 5.92 10.63 -1.11
N PHE A 144 6.86 9.71 -1.29
CA PHE A 144 8.28 10.00 -1.43
C PHE A 144 8.85 9.28 -2.64
N ARG A 145 10.01 9.74 -3.11
CA ARG A 145 10.68 9.19 -4.29
C ARG A 145 12.14 8.87 -4.00
N THR A 146 12.67 7.85 -4.66
CA THR A 146 14.13 7.72 -4.82
C THR A 146 14.62 8.85 -5.73
N SER A 147 15.83 9.34 -5.51
CA SER A 147 16.34 10.38 -6.41
C SER A 147 16.53 9.88 -7.84
N ASP A 148 16.07 10.68 -8.81
CA ASP A 148 16.30 10.50 -10.24
C ASP A 148 17.71 10.95 -10.68
N THR A 149 18.35 11.81 -9.88
CA THR A 149 19.64 12.43 -10.16
C THR A 149 20.58 12.31 -8.94
N ASP A 150 21.73 12.98 -8.98
CA ASP A 150 22.60 13.06 -7.80
C ASP A 150 22.07 14.06 -6.73
N ALA A 151 21.02 14.83 -7.06
CA ALA A 151 20.36 15.75 -6.13
C ALA A 151 19.26 15.04 -5.33
N GLN A 152 19.26 15.13 -4.00
CA GLN A 152 18.25 14.48 -3.15
C GLN A 152 16.88 15.17 -3.31
N ASN A 153 15.88 14.44 -3.81
CA ASN A 153 14.49 14.92 -3.95
C ASN A 153 13.67 14.53 -2.71
N TYR A 154 13.88 15.25 -1.60
CA TYR A 154 13.04 15.04 -0.42
C TYR A 154 11.62 15.54 -0.63
N THR A 155 10.66 14.75 -0.19
CA THR A 155 9.36 15.29 0.25
C THR A 155 9.58 15.91 1.62
N VAL A 156 9.25 17.19 1.79
CA VAL A 156 9.49 17.91 3.04
C VAL A 156 8.16 18.22 3.72
N VAL A 157 8.00 17.73 4.95
CA VAL A 157 6.91 18.12 5.85
C VAL A 157 7.43 19.19 6.80
N GLU A 158 6.84 20.38 6.80
CA GLU A 158 7.11 21.42 7.80
C GLU A 158 6.22 21.21 9.02
N ILE A 159 6.84 21.25 10.21
CA ILE A 159 6.17 21.01 11.49
C ILE A 159 6.38 22.23 12.37
N ASP A 160 5.35 23.04 12.55
CA ASP A 160 5.30 24.15 13.48
C ASP A 160 4.86 23.67 14.87
N ALA A 161 5.84 23.57 15.76
CA ALA A 161 5.64 23.33 17.19
C ALA A 161 5.94 24.60 18.02
N THR A 162 5.92 25.79 17.41
CA THR A 162 6.15 27.07 18.10
C THR A 162 5.14 27.40 19.23
N PRO A 163 3.91 26.86 19.26
CA PRO A 163 3.01 27.04 20.40
C PRO A 163 3.53 26.43 21.71
N PHE A 164 4.32 25.35 21.66
CA PHE A 164 4.87 24.66 22.83
C PHE A 164 6.05 25.42 23.45
N LYS A 165 5.79 26.52 24.15
CA LYS A 165 6.84 27.44 24.66
C LYS A 165 7.88 26.78 25.57
N ASP A 166 7.45 25.82 26.39
CA ASP A 166 8.31 25.09 27.33
C ASP A 166 8.93 23.81 26.74
N GLY A 167 8.79 23.62 25.42
CA GLY A 167 9.27 22.44 24.74
C GLY A 167 8.35 21.22 24.89
N GLY A 168 8.89 20.05 24.57
CA GLY A 168 8.14 18.79 24.59
C GLY A 168 8.93 17.66 23.95
N VAL A 169 8.24 16.54 23.73
CA VAL A 169 8.76 15.42 22.94
C VAL A 169 7.94 15.33 21.66
N LEU A 170 8.59 15.60 20.53
CA LEU A 170 8.03 15.37 19.22
C LEU A 170 8.07 13.87 18.93
N MET A 171 6.90 13.32 18.63
CA MET A 171 6.67 11.92 18.30
C MET A 171 6.19 11.85 16.85
N ILE A 172 6.88 11.07 16.02
CA ILE A 172 6.54 10.91 14.61
C ILE A 172 6.46 9.40 14.34
N ASP A 173 5.24 8.87 14.33
CA ASP A 173 5.00 7.51 13.86
C ASP A 173 4.93 7.55 12.33
N VAL A 174 5.86 6.86 11.66
CA VAL A 174 5.92 6.80 10.21
C VAL A 174 5.55 5.40 9.75
N TRP A 175 4.73 5.31 8.70
CA TRP A 175 4.31 4.07 8.08
C TRP A 175 4.60 4.11 6.59
N VAL A 176 5.43 3.18 6.10
CA VAL A 176 5.79 3.09 4.69
C VAL A 176 4.78 2.24 3.94
N GLY A 177 4.34 2.72 2.78
CA GLY A 177 3.39 2.01 1.91
C GLY A 177 3.96 0.69 1.36
N GLU A 178 3.11 -0.04 0.64
CA GLU A 178 3.45 -1.38 0.13
C GLU A 178 4.25 -1.36 -1.20
N ALA A 179 4.51 -0.20 -1.81
CA ALA A 179 5.27 -0.14 -3.06
C ALA A 179 6.76 -0.47 -2.84
N GLU A 180 7.51 -0.82 -3.89
CA GLU A 180 8.81 -1.52 -3.81
C GLU A 180 9.92 -0.81 -3.03
N VAL A 181 9.85 0.51 -2.86
CA VAL A 181 10.93 1.31 -2.27
C VAL A 181 10.72 1.52 -0.78
N SER A 182 11.76 1.24 0.01
CA SER A 182 11.84 1.57 1.43
C SER A 182 12.04 3.07 1.67
N GLY A 183 11.54 3.56 2.81
CA GLY A 183 11.60 4.98 3.16
C GLY A 183 12.72 5.30 4.15
N SER A 184 13.30 6.48 4.00
CA SER A 184 14.17 7.13 4.99
C SER A 184 13.60 8.48 5.37
N PHE A 185 13.57 8.74 6.67
CA PHE A 185 12.94 9.87 7.31
C PHE A 185 13.96 10.54 8.22
N ASP A 186 14.28 11.80 7.94
CA ASP A 186 15.25 12.58 8.68
C ASP A 186 14.58 13.86 9.20
N LEU A 187 14.64 14.08 10.52
CA LEU A 187 14.14 15.29 11.17
C LEU A 187 15.24 16.34 11.22
N PHE A 188 14.94 17.54 10.78
CA PHE A 188 15.85 18.69 10.73
C PHE A 188 15.28 19.87 11.51
N ALA A 189 16.17 20.79 11.91
CA ALA A 189 15.74 22.09 12.39
C ALA A 189 15.11 22.89 11.23
N GLY A 190 14.08 23.70 11.49
CA GLY A 190 13.36 24.43 10.44
C GLY A 190 14.22 25.41 9.63
N ASP A 191 15.29 25.94 10.23
CA ASP A 191 16.28 26.83 9.60
C ASP A 191 17.37 26.10 8.80
N THR A 192 17.33 24.77 8.74
CA THR A 192 18.27 23.98 7.92
C THR A 192 18.02 24.25 6.43
N THR A 193 19.06 24.69 5.72
CA THR A 193 19.03 24.98 4.28
C THR A 193 19.39 23.76 3.42
N GLU A 194 20.29 22.91 3.91
CA GLU A 194 20.74 21.70 3.23
C GLU A 194 20.31 20.47 4.03
N LEU A 195 19.34 19.73 3.48
CA LEU A 195 18.79 18.51 4.08
C LEU A 195 19.69 17.31 3.80
N VAL A 196 20.88 17.31 4.38
CA VAL A 196 21.82 16.18 4.30
C VAL A 196 21.74 15.33 5.56
N PRO A 197 21.88 13.99 5.47
CA PRO A 197 21.81 13.07 6.60
C PRO A 197 22.61 13.46 7.85
N ASP A 198 23.74 14.16 7.68
CA ASP A 198 24.63 14.59 8.77
C ASP A 198 24.06 15.75 9.60
N ASN A 199 23.10 16.51 9.05
CA ASN A 199 22.42 17.61 9.74
C ASN A 199 21.15 17.16 10.47
N ALA A 200 20.80 15.86 10.40
CA ALA A 200 19.58 15.35 11.00
C ALA A 200 19.67 15.35 12.54
N LEU A 201 18.62 15.87 13.17
CA LEU A 201 18.41 15.85 14.62
C LEU A 201 18.02 14.45 15.12
N ALA A 202 17.25 13.72 14.32
CA ALA A 202 16.81 12.35 14.56
C ALA A 202 16.40 11.71 13.24
N SER A 203 16.47 10.38 13.14
CA SER A 203 16.20 9.68 11.88
C SER A 203 15.58 8.30 12.10
N ALA A 204 14.80 7.86 11.12
CA ALA A 204 14.44 6.46 10.91
C ALA A 204 14.71 6.12 9.45
N ARG A 205 15.69 5.25 9.21
CA ARG A 205 16.22 4.94 7.87
C ARG A 205 15.99 3.48 7.53
N ASP A 206 15.99 3.19 6.24
CA ASP A 206 15.83 1.83 5.72
C ASP A 206 14.56 1.13 6.21
N ILE A 207 13.48 1.91 6.42
CA ILE A 207 12.20 1.38 6.87
C ILE A 207 11.62 0.55 5.73
N PRO A 208 11.47 -0.77 5.90
CA PRO A 208 10.97 -1.62 4.83
C PRO A 208 9.53 -1.28 4.46
N THR A 209 9.13 -1.75 3.29
CA THR A 209 7.75 -1.57 2.80
C THR A 209 6.77 -2.21 3.77
N ASN A 210 5.61 -1.57 3.98
CA ASN A 210 4.59 -2.00 4.95
C ASN A 210 5.08 -2.12 6.41
N GLN A 211 6.15 -1.40 6.78
CA GLN A 211 6.65 -1.34 8.16
C GLN A 211 6.49 0.06 8.75
N LYS A 212 6.46 0.10 10.08
CA LYS A 212 6.41 1.32 10.88
C LYS A 212 7.68 1.51 11.68
N GLU A 213 8.04 2.76 11.88
CA GLU A 213 9.02 3.17 12.89
C GLU A 213 8.56 4.45 13.58
N VAL A 214 9.23 4.79 14.68
CA VAL A 214 8.94 5.99 15.46
C VAL A 214 10.19 6.84 15.61
N ILE A 215 10.11 8.09 15.18
CA ILE A 215 11.12 9.10 15.49
C ILE A 215 10.69 9.83 16.75
N LYS A 216 11.58 9.91 17.73
CA LYS A 216 11.37 10.65 18.98
C LYS A 216 12.44 11.72 19.11
N TYR A 217 12.01 12.97 19.30
CA TYR A 217 12.95 14.08 19.47
C TYR A 217 12.49 15.03 20.57
N ARG A 218 13.33 15.20 21.59
CA ARG A 218 13.08 16.16 22.66
C ARG A 218 13.56 17.54 22.23
N PHE A 219 12.73 18.55 22.51
CA PHE A 219 13.08 19.94 22.27
C PHE A 219 12.73 20.81 23.48
N ASP A 220 13.55 21.83 23.75
CA ASP A 220 13.44 22.63 24.98
C ASP A 220 12.59 23.90 24.81
N ARG A 221 12.26 24.26 23.57
CA ARG A 221 11.41 25.42 23.26
C ARG A 221 10.71 25.24 21.92
N GLY A 222 9.51 25.79 21.82
CA GLY A 222 8.71 25.76 20.61
C GLY A 222 9.49 26.32 19.41
N ARG A 223 9.52 25.55 18.33
CA ARG A 223 10.22 25.87 17.09
C ARG A 223 9.63 25.11 15.91
N VAL A 224 10.05 25.50 14.71
CA VAL A 224 9.72 24.78 13.48
C VAL A 224 10.75 23.69 13.22
N PHE A 225 10.27 22.55 12.71
CA PHE A 225 11.07 21.43 12.23
C PHE A 225 10.73 21.13 10.76
N LYS A 226 11.62 20.42 10.10
CA LYS A 226 11.40 19.84 8.77
C LYS A 226 11.61 18.35 8.85
N LEU A 227 10.64 17.55 8.43
CA LEU A 227 10.82 16.12 8.22
C LEU A 227 11.06 15.89 6.73
N GLY A 228 12.31 15.58 6.39
CA GLY A 228 12.68 15.15 5.04
C GLY A 228 12.38 13.67 4.86
N VAL A 229 11.66 13.33 3.80
CA VAL A 229 11.32 11.96 3.43
C VAL A 229 11.88 11.64 2.05
N ILE A 230 12.63 10.54 1.93
CA ILE A 230 13.24 10.11 0.67
C ILE A 230 13.23 8.60 0.54
N GLY A 231 13.15 8.11 -0.69
CA GLY A 231 13.28 6.68 -1.01
C GLY A 231 14.74 6.26 -1.07
N ASN A 232 15.04 5.05 -0.63
CA ASN A 232 16.40 4.51 -0.69
C ASN A 232 16.85 4.18 -2.12
N ALA A 233 18.12 4.47 -2.41
CA ALA A 233 18.67 4.59 -3.76
C ALA A 233 18.94 3.29 -4.53
N SER A 234 18.29 2.16 -4.20
CA SER A 234 18.54 0.89 -4.92
C SER A 234 18.06 0.94 -6.38
N GLU A 235 17.01 1.72 -6.68
CA GLU A 235 16.49 1.93 -8.03
C GLU A 235 16.02 3.39 -8.19
N LYS A 236 16.27 4.01 -9.35
CA LYS A 236 15.91 5.42 -9.60
C LYS A 236 14.42 5.58 -9.95
N GLY A 237 13.84 6.74 -9.62
CA GLY A 237 12.47 7.12 -9.97
C GLY A 237 11.35 6.29 -9.38
N LYS A 238 11.62 5.46 -8.37
CA LYS A 238 10.58 4.71 -7.66
C LYS A 238 9.86 5.60 -6.66
N ILE A 239 8.55 5.42 -6.55
CA ILE A 239 7.67 6.18 -5.67
C ILE A 239 7.00 5.21 -4.69
N ASN A 240 6.85 5.65 -3.45
CA ASN A 240 6.00 4.97 -2.48
C ASN A 240 5.25 6.00 -1.63
N GLY A 241 4.16 5.56 -1.01
CA GLY A 241 3.40 6.36 -0.05
C GLY A 241 3.99 6.26 1.35
N PHE A 242 3.65 7.24 2.19
CA PHE A 242 3.82 7.16 3.62
C PHE A 242 2.64 7.80 4.35
N LEU A 243 2.31 7.24 5.52
CA LEU A 243 1.46 7.88 6.53
C LEU A 243 2.37 8.33 7.67
N ALA A 244 2.35 9.62 8.02
CA ALA A 244 3.02 10.14 9.19
C ALA A 244 1.98 10.65 10.17
N LYS A 245 2.03 10.15 11.40
CA LYS A 245 1.29 10.68 12.53
C LYS A 245 2.26 11.45 13.41
N ILE A 246 2.04 12.77 13.50
CA ILE A 246 2.96 13.71 14.15
C ILE A 246 2.27 14.27 15.38
N SER A 247 2.89 14.13 16.54
CA SER A 247 2.36 14.66 17.79
C SER A 247 3.42 15.21 18.72
N VAL A 248 3.00 16.04 19.68
CA VAL A 248 3.86 16.53 20.77
C VAL A 248 3.30 16.06 22.10
N GLU A 249 4.13 15.35 22.86
CA GLU A 249 3.88 15.11 24.29
C GLU A 249 4.47 16.28 25.08
N SER A 250 3.60 17.08 25.70
CA SER A 250 4.02 18.21 26.52
C SER A 250 4.72 17.72 27.80
N ALA A 251 5.73 18.45 28.25
CA ALA A 251 6.49 18.12 29.46
C ALA A 251 5.64 18.20 30.75
N PHE A 252 4.44 18.80 30.69
CA PHE A 252 3.53 18.92 31.82
C PHE A 252 2.42 17.86 31.78
N VAL A 253 2.71 16.67 32.30
CA VAL A 253 1.67 15.94 33.02
C VAL A 253 1.45 16.71 34.32
N LYS A 254 0.43 17.57 34.37
CA LYS A 254 -0.13 18.01 35.64
C LYS A 254 -0.62 16.75 36.37
N ASN A 255 0.15 16.29 37.34
CA ASN A 255 -0.37 15.47 38.43
C ASN A 255 -1.35 16.36 39.22
N GLU A 256 -2.60 16.44 38.78
CA GLU A 256 -3.69 16.86 39.66
C GLU A 256 -4.06 15.65 40.54
N GLY A 257 -3.53 15.63 41.76
CA GLY A 257 -3.87 14.58 42.73
C GLY A 257 -3.02 14.58 44.00
N ASN A 258 -3.17 15.62 44.84
CA ASN A 258 -3.51 15.53 46.28
C ASN A 258 -3.44 16.89 46.95
#